data_AF-A0A942UUG7-F1
#
_entry.id   AF-A0A942UUG7-F1
#
_cell.length_a   1.000
_cell.length_b   1.000
_cell.length_c   1.000
_cell.angle_alpha   90.00
_cell.angle_beta   90.00
_cell.angle_gamma   90.00
#
_symmetry.space_group_name_H-M   'P 1'
#
loop_
_entity.id
_entity.type
_entity.pdbx_description
1 polymer ?
#
loop_
_entity_poly.entity_id
_entity_poly.type
_entity_poly.pdbx_seq_one_letter_code
_entity_poly.pdbx_strand_id
1 'polypeptide(L)'
;MLFIIDMQNDFIDQERGKMAVKGSDKLVKGILEKVKEYEEKNDIIFYTLDIHEDMESDRWKKEEREWGQELYPPLKEKLENHIPLKKHYHGIPPKDFQEFRGKYGTDEKYLKKLSLLV
;
A
#
# COMPACT_ATOMS: atom_id res chain seq x y z
N MET A 1 -6.94 -9.41 9.07
CA MET A 1 -6.82 -8.19 8.23
C MET A 1 -5.35 -7.88 7.96
N LEU A 2 -5.02 -7.62 6.70
CA LEU A 2 -3.69 -7.23 6.22
C LEU A 2 -3.76 -5.87 5.52
N PHE A 3 -2.79 -5.02 5.78
CA PHE A 3 -2.57 -3.77 5.05
C PHE A 3 -1.24 -3.83 4.32
N ILE A 4 -1.28 -3.52 3.02
CA ILE A 4 -0.10 -3.40 2.16
C ILE A 4 0.04 -1.93 1.78
N ILE A 5 1.13 -1.31 2.22
CA ILE A 5 1.27 0.14 2.16
C ILE A 5 2.21 0.52 1.01
N ASP A 6 1.69 1.30 0.06
CA ASP A 6 2.44 2.04 -0.96
C ASP A 6 3.48 1.21 -1.74
N MET A 7 3.10 -0.02 -2.11
CA MET A 7 3.94 -0.90 -2.92
C MET A 7 3.84 -0.57 -4.43
N GLN A 8 3.92 0.72 -4.76
CA GLN A 8 3.87 1.25 -6.13
C GLN A 8 5.28 1.31 -6.74
N ASN A 9 5.36 1.36 -8.07
CA ASN A 9 6.62 1.34 -8.82
C ASN A 9 7.63 2.38 -8.30
N ASP A 10 7.19 3.60 -8.00
CA ASP A 10 8.08 4.67 -7.56
C ASP A 10 8.82 4.37 -6.25
N PHE A 11 8.27 3.50 -5.40
CA PHE A 11 8.87 3.12 -4.12
C PHE A 11 9.68 1.81 -4.18
N ILE A 12 9.37 0.96 -5.15
CA ILE A 12 9.85 -0.44 -5.20
C ILE A 12 10.90 -0.65 -6.29
N ASP A 13 10.70 -0.08 -7.48
CA ASP A 13 11.61 -0.25 -8.61
C ASP A 13 12.92 0.50 -8.34
N GLN A 14 14.01 -0.25 -8.14
CA GLN A 14 15.31 0.30 -7.74
C GLN A 14 16.05 1.00 -8.90
N GLU A 15 15.59 0.84 -10.14
CA GLU A 15 16.26 1.38 -11.32
C GLU A 15 15.56 2.64 -11.85
N ARG A 16 14.24 2.60 -11.94
CA ARG A 16 13.42 3.67 -12.53
C ARG A 16 12.64 4.48 -11.49
N GLY A 17 12.32 3.89 -10.34
CA GLY A 17 11.51 4.54 -9.31
C GLY A 17 12.12 5.85 -8.81
N LYS A 18 11.34 6.93 -8.81
CA LYS A 18 11.83 8.25 -8.39
C LYS A 18 12.01 8.38 -6.89
N MET A 19 11.33 7.55 -6.12
CA MET A 19 11.34 7.55 -4.65
C MET A 19 11.70 6.18 -4.09
N ALA A 20 12.50 5.42 -4.85
CA ALA A 20 12.81 4.04 -4.55
C ALA A 20 13.45 3.93 -3.16
N VAL A 21 12.83 3.15 -2.29
CA VAL A 21 13.37 2.87 -0.97
C VAL A 21 14.36 1.73 -1.11
N LYS A 22 15.61 1.96 -0.70
CA LYS A 22 16.68 0.96 -0.86
C LYS A 22 16.30 -0.38 -0.24
N GLY A 23 16.24 -1.42 -1.07
CA GLY A 23 15.96 -2.80 -0.64
C GLY A 23 14.48 -3.14 -0.46
N SER A 24 13.55 -2.25 -0.84
CA SER A 24 12.11 -2.51 -0.78
C SER A 24 11.66 -3.61 -1.76
N ASP A 25 12.38 -3.80 -2.86
CA ASP A 25 12.23 -4.91 -3.81
C ASP A 25 12.27 -6.29 -3.13
N LYS A 26 13.07 -6.42 -2.07
CA LYS A 26 13.21 -7.68 -1.32
C LYS A 26 11.97 -8.04 -0.50
N LEU A 27 11.09 -7.07 -0.22
CA LEU A 27 9.86 -7.28 0.54
C LEU A 27 8.79 -7.99 -0.30
N VAL A 28 8.86 -7.87 -1.63
CA VAL A 28 7.80 -8.32 -2.55
C VAL A 28 7.46 -9.79 -2.34
N LYS A 29 8.47 -10.66 -2.22
CA LYS A 29 8.26 -12.10 -1.99
C LYS A 29 7.50 -12.35 -0.67
N GLY A 30 7.94 -11.74 0.43
CA GLY A 30 7.31 -11.91 1.74
C GLY A 30 5.88 -11.36 1.77
N ILE A 31 5.61 -10.28 1.04
CA ILE A 31 4.26 -9.73 0.91
C ILE A 31 3.35 -10.71 0.15
N LEU A 32 3.80 -11.28 -0.97
CA LEU A 32 3.03 -12.29 -1.72
C LEU A 32 2.69 -13.52 -0.85
N GLU A 33 3.64 -13.99 -0.04
CA GLU A 33 3.42 -15.07 0.92
C GLU A 33 2.37 -14.69 1.97
N LYS A 34 2.41 -13.45 2.47
CA LYS A 34 1.39 -12.94 3.42
C LYS A 34 0.03 -12.78 2.78
N VAL A 35 -0.06 -12.30 1.54
CA VAL A 35 -1.34 -12.23 0.83
C VAL A 35 -1.98 -13.62 0.77
N LYS A 36 -1.20 -14.63 0.35
CA LYS A 36 -1.68 -16.01 0.29
C LYS A 36 -2.17 -16.52 1.66
N GLU A 37 -1.40 -16.29 2.72
CA GLU A 37 -1.77 -16.70 4.08
C GLU A 37 -3.11 -16.09 4.55
N TYR A 38 -3.37 -14.82 4.21
CA TYR A 38 -4.60 -14.12 4.58
C TYR A 38 -5.78 -14.51 3.70
N GLU A 39 -5.56 -14.79 2.41
CA GLU A 39 -6.57 -15.35 1.51
C GLU A 39 -7.05 -16.73 2.00
N GLU A 40 -6.12 -17.62 2.39
CA GLU A 40 -6.45 -18.95 2.94
C GLU A 40 -7.30 -18.88 4.21
N LYS A 41 -7.19 -17.77 4.96
CA LYS A 41 -7.97 -17.51 6.18
C LYS A 41 -9.30 -16.80 5.92
N ASN A 42 -9.64 -16.52 4.65
CA ASN A 42 -10.76 -15.66 4.25
C ASN A 42 -10.72 -14.29 4.97
N ASP A 43 -9.52 -13.76 5.16
CA ASP A 43 -9.28 -12.58 5.96
C ASP A 43 -9.11 -11.35 5.05
N ILE A 44 -9.54 -10.17 5.51
CA ILE A 44 -9.65 -9.00 4.62
C ILE A 44 -8.27 -8.40 4.32
N ILE A 45 -8.01 -8.06 3.06
CA ILE A 45 -6.77 -7.44 2.60
C ILE A 45 -7.07 -6.07 1.99
N PHE A 46 -6.33 -5.06 2.45
CA PHE A 46 -6.34 -3.70 1.93
C PHE A 46 -4.97 -3.35 1.37
N TYR A 47 -4.95 -2.51 0.34
CA TYR A 47 -3.71 -1.92 -0.13
C TYR A 47 -3.89 -0.42 -0.38
N THR A 48 -2.86 0.36 -0.08
CA THR A 48 -2.88 1.81 -0.33
C THR A 48 -2.23 2.15 -1.66
N LEU A 49 -2.75 3.18 -2.30
CA LEU A 49 -2.14 3.84 -3.45
C LEU A 49 -1.97 5.30 -3.10
N ASP A 50 -0.74 5.78 -3.05
CA ASP A 50 -0.44 7.21 -2.99
C ASP A 50 -0.60 7.80 -4.38
N ILE A 51 -1.63 8.65 -4.54
CA ILE A 51 -2.03 9.26 -5.80
C ILE A 51 -1.68 10.75 -5.72
N HIS A 52 -0.80 11.19 -6.62
CA HIS A 52 -0.43 12.58 -6.80
C HIS A 52 -1.13 13.14 -8.04
N GLU A 53 -1.92 14.19 -7.84
CA GLU A 53 -2.54 14.95 -8.93
C GLU A 53 -1.51 15.87 -9.59
N ASP A 54 -1.81 16.32 -10.82
CA ASP A 54 -1.02 17.33 -11.53
C ASP A 54 -0.91 18.62 -10.70
N MET A 55 0.17 18.73 -9.93
CA MET A 55 0.53 19.98 -9.30
C MET A 55 1.23 20.84 -10.35
N GLU A 56 0.90 22.12 -10.44
CA GLU A 56 1.48 23.05 -11.43
C GLU A 56 3.02 23.16 -11.30
N SER A 57 3.58 22.74 -10.16
CA SER A 57 5.01 22.66 -9.85
C SER A 57 5.66 21.31 -10.12
N ASP A 58 4.91 20.29 -10.55
CA ASP A 58 5.45 18.96 -10.83
C ASP A 58 6.36 19.01 -12.05
N ARG A 59 7.60 18.58 -11.86
CA ARG A 59 8.61 18.54 -12.93
C ARG A 59 8.59 17.22 -13.70
N TRP A 60 7.67 16.32 -13.36
CA TRP A 60 7.63 14.96 -13.89
C TRP A 60 6.73 14.88 -15.11
N LYS A 61 7.17 14.12 -16.12
CA LYS A 61 6.34 13.81 -17.28
C LYS A 61 5.15 12.98 -16.81
N LYS A 62 3.98 13.22 -17.41
CA LYS A 62 2.73 12.54 -17.08
C LYS A 62 2.89 11.01 -17.10
N GLU A 63 3.57 10.46 -18.10
CA GLU A 63 3.76 9.02 -18.24
C GLU A 63 4.62 8.42 -17.12
N GLU A 64 5.64 9.14 -16.66
CA GLU A 64 6.47 8.70 -15.53
C GLU A 64 5.68 8.70 -14.23
N ARG A 65 4.81 9.69 -14.04
CA ARG A 65 3.95 9.77 -12.87
C ARG A 65 2.85 8.70 -12.89
N GLU A 66 2.22 8.47 -14.03
CA GLU A 66 1.22 7.39 -14.19
C GLU A 66 1.87 6.04 -13.90
N TRP A 67 3.04 5.76 -14.49
CA TRP A 67 3.80 4.55 -14.21
C TRP A 67 4.21 4.43 -12.74
N GLY A 68 4.75 5.50 -12.15
CA GLY A 68 5.25 5.52 -10.77
C GLY A 68 4.18 5.18 -9.74
N GLN A 69 2.94 5.61 -9.98
CA GLN A 69 1.80 5.37 -9.10
C GLN A 69 1.12 4.00 -9.31
N GLU A 70 1.50 3.22 -10.32
CA GLU A 70 0.97 1.86 -10.45
C GLU A 70 1.58 0.92 -9.41
N LEU A 71 0.81 -0.09 -8.97
CA LEU A 71 1.36 -1.18 -8.16
C LEU A 71 2.55 -1.84 -8.85
N TYR A 72 3.55 -2.20 -8.06
CA TYR A 72 4.70 -2.95 -8.55
C TYR A 72 4.23 -4.28 -9.19
N PRO A 73 4.73 -4.69 -10.37
CA PRO A 73 4.04 -5.65 -11.22
C PRO A 73 3.65 -6.99 -10.57
N PRO A 74 4.51 -7.64 -9.76
CA PRO A 74 4.15 -8.88 -9.07
C PRO A 74 2.97 -8.72 -8.11
N LEU A 75 2.76 -7.53 -7.55
CA LEU A 75 1.69 -7.23 -6.62
C LEU A 75 0.41 -6.77 -7.33
N LYS A 76 0.51 -6.21 -8.54
CA LYS A 76 -0.65 -5.74 -9.31
C LYS A 76 -1.65 -6.88 -9.58
N GLU A 77 -1.17 -8.00 -10.12
CA GLU A 77 -2.00 -9.20 -10.37
C GLU A 77 -2.54 -9.77 -9.06
N LYS A 78 -1.68 -9.86 -8.03
CA LYS A 78 -2.04 -10.47 -6.76
C LYS A 78 -3.08 -9.67 -5.98
N LEU A 79 -3.11 -8.34 -6.15
CA LEU A 79 -3.96 -7.42 -5.41
C LEU A 79 -5.23 -6.97 -6.14
N GLU A 80 -5.44 -7.41 -7.38
CA GLU A 80 -6.58 -7.02 -8.22
C GLU A 80 -7.95 -7.15 -7.51
N ASN A 81 -8.16 -8.25 -6.80
CA ASN A 81 -9.45 -8.57 -6.16
C ASN A 81 -9.56 -8.10 -4.70
N HIS A 82 -8.57 -7.34 -4.22
CA HIS A 82 -8.50 -6.82 -2.86
C HIS A 82 -8.89 -5.33 -2.82
N ILE A 83 -9.02 -4.75 -1.62
CA ILE A 83 -9.63 -3.41 -1.49
C ILE A 83 -8.56 -2.30 -1.63
N PRO A 84 -8.61 -1.47 -2.69
CA PRO A 84 -7.73 -0.31 -2.83
C PRO A 84 -8.15 0.85 -1.93
N LEU A 85 -7.18 1.53 -1.34
CA LEU A 85 -7.34 2.77 -0.59
C LEU A 85 -6.50 3.88 -1.23
N LYS A 86 -7.16 4.76 -1.97
CA LYS A 86 -6.48 5.86 -2.67
C LYS A 86 -6.27 7.03 -1.71
N LYS A 87 -5.03 7.50 -1.62
CA LYS A 87 -4.62 8.65 -0.82
C LYS A 87 -4.23 9.77 -1.79
N HIS A 88 -4.77 10.97 -1.60
CA HIS A 88 -4.47 12.14 -2.46
C HIS A 88 -3.57 13.19 -1.77
N TYR A 89 -3.29 12.97 -0.48
CA TYR A 89 -2.41 13.78 0.39
C TYR A 89 -1.59 12.80 1.26
N HIS A 90 -0.68 13.29 2.11
CA HIS A 90 0.23 12.46 2.94
C HIS A 90 -0.44 11.41 3.91
N GLY A 91 -1.73 11.06 3.77
CA GLY A 91 -2.45 10.06 4.57
C GLY A 91 -3.77 9.56 3.97
N ILE A 92 -4.48 8.70 4.73
CA ILE A 92 -5.83 8.17 4.38
C ILE A 92 -6.87 9.28 4.52
N PRO A 93 -7.83 9.43 3.59
CA PRO A 93 -8.89 10.42 3.72
C PRO A 93 -9.62 10.31 5.07
N PRO A 94 -9.95 11.43 5.75
CA PRO A 94 -10.57 11.38 7.08
C PRO A 94 -11.87 10.58 7.14
N LYS A 95 -12.66 10.61 6.06
CA LYS A 95 -13.90 9.84 5.94
C LYS A 95 -13.63 8.34 5.94
N ASP A 96 -12.72 7.90 5.07
CA ASP A 96 -12.33 6.49 4.97
C ASP A 96 -11.74 6.01 6.30
N PHE A 97 -10.89 6.81 6.93
CA PHE A 97 -10.33 6.50 8.26
C PHE A 97 -11.42 6.37 9.35
N GLN A 98 -12.45 7.22 9.33
CA GLN A 98 -13.59 7.09 10.25
C GLN A 98 -14.37 5.79 10.02
N GLU A 99 -14.63 5.42 8.76
CA GLU A 99 -15.31 4.17 8.42
C GLU A 99 -14.49 2.95 8.89
N PHE A 100 -13.17 2.96 8.68
CA PHE A 100 -12.26 1.95 9.21
C PHE A 100 -12.33 1.85 10.73
N ARG A 101 -12.24 2.98 11.42
CA ARG A 101 -12.30 3.02 12.89
C ARG A 101 -13.65 2.51 13.41
N GLY A 102 -14.76 2.88 12.76
CA GLY A 102 -16.09 2.42 13.14
C GLY A 102 -16.26 0.91 12.97
N LYS A 103 -15.69 0.34 11.90
CA LYS A 103 -15.86 -1.08 11.58
C LYS A 103 -14.92 -2.01 12.33
N TYR A 104 -13.70 -1.57 12.63
CA TYR A 104 -12.64 -2.45 13.16
C TYR A 104 -12.00 -1.94 14.46
N GLY A 105 -12.26 -0.70 14.88
CA GLY A 105 -11.51 -0.03 15.96
C GLY A 105 -11.74 -0.59 17.36
N THR A 106 -12.74 -1.44 17.56
CA THR A 106 -13.05 -2.09 18.83
C THR A 106 -12.77 -3.60 18.83
N ASP A 107 -12.30 -4.15 17.72
CA ASP A 107 -12.11 -5.58 17.56
C ASP A 107 -10.70 -5.99 18.03
N GLU A 108 -10.66 -6.65 19.20
CA GLU A 108 -9.41 -7.04 19.88
C GLU A 108 -8.50 -7.91 19.02
N LYS A 109 -9.04 -8.63 18.01
CA LYS A 109 -8.23 -9.43 17.10
C LYS A 109 -7.26 -8.58 16.26
N TYR A 110 -7.54 -7.29 16.09
CA TYR A 110 -6.73 -6.35 15.32
C TYR A 110 -5.83 -5.46 16.20
N LEU A 111 -5.90 -5.59 17.53
CA LEU A 111 -5.08 -4.85 18.47
C LEU A 111 -3.87 -5.68 18.89
N LYS A 112 -2.75 -5.56 18.15
CA LYS A 112 -1.48 -6.21 18.55
C LYS A 112 -0.55 -5.19 19.19
N LYS A 113 -0.37 -5.28 20.52
CA LYS A 113 0.65 -4.50 21.24
C LYS A 113 2.04 -5.03 20.87
N LEU A 114 2.80 -4.27 20.10
CA LEU A 114 4.22 -4.53 19.87
C LEU A 114 5.01 -3.83 20.98
N SER A 115 5.46 -4.57 21.98
CA SER A 115 6.47 -4.08 22.91
C SER A 115 7.85 -4.33 22.32
N LEU A 116 8.57 -3.25 22.02
CA LEU A 116 10.01 -3.34 21.79
C LEU A 116 10.65 -3.64 23.14
N LEU A 117 11.21 -4.84 23.30
CA LEU A 117 12.13 -5.14 24.39
C LEU A 117 13.38 -4.30 24.12
N VAL A 118 13.58 -3.26 24.94
CA VAL A 118 14.83 -2.50 25.03
C VAL A 118 15.69 -3.15 26.08
#